data_AF-A0A0G4GFC9-F1
#
_entry.id   AF-A0A0G4GFC9-F1
#
_cell.length_a   1.000
_cell.length_b   1.000
_cell.length_c   1.000
_cell.angle_alpha   90.00
_cell.angle_beta   90.00
_cell.angle_gamma   90.00
#
_symmetry.space_group_name_H-M   'P 1'
#
loop_
_entity.id
_entity.type
_entity.pdbx_description
1 polymer ?
#
loop_
_entity_poly.entity_id
_entity_poly.type
_entity_poly.pdbx_seq_one_letter_code
_entity_poly.pdbx_strand_id
1 'polypeptide(L)'
;MPLKIFFAEKGGAANVDSLALDPKHDTLAQMEALARGRCLENDTWYVGLKVFRDGKMVSWCPKKKIDFYLGCSFHVQVCSVKKLSFVEEEDGEWVHRQKIDAKPSDTGESLKAKIRSSVEVPQELQYLMTLDGQHLADNTPLSKYDFGTNASVHLQLSPVPNSDNALIWVFVHTLTGKIVDIPMNICDDVLTLKEKIQDKEGIPPEQLRLIYEGKQLEDARTLLDYGATSECTTIHMVLRLRGGHIPPTPFVDVRGALRVQQFSDSAPSWRTVRPGLNLHGKCKNRNCRAYGHQVIMPQGMESFDFILSSADCTCPECGIWTQPETCGFYKCQWSHEAIFLQGPGTRPETIRGDWQSAIHKAYQRFEEGTQSLNYVRLVFFMRELDEADECCVCFEGLHRDVVTPFACRRHRFHHLCVQGWLENATNTCPLCRAAPARVPA
;
A
#
# COMPACT_ATOMS: atom_id res chain seq x y z
N MET A 1 71.38 -12.93 -3.76
CA MET A 1 70.42 -11.81 -3.63
C MET A 1 69.03 -12.43 -3.55
N PRO A 2 68.15 -11.98 -2.63
CA PRO A 2 66.76 -12.45 -2.61
C PRO A 2 66.11 -12.09 -3.95
N LEU A 3 65.32 -13.01 -4.50
CA LEU A 3 64.52 -12.72 -5.69
C LEU A 3 63.39 -11.78 -5.28
N LYS A 4 63.03 -10.85 -6.18
CA LYS A 4 61.91 -9.92 -5.95
C LYS A 4 60.79 -10.19 -6.93
N ILE A 5 59.57 -10.19 -6.41
CA ILE A 5 58.35 -10.07 -7.21
C ILE A 5 57.97 -8.60 -7.32
N PHE A 6 57.72 -8.12 -8.53
CA PHE A 6 57.23 -6.79 -8.83
C PHE A 6 55.76 -6.85 -9.25
N PHE A 7 54.94 -5.93 -8.76
CA PHE A 7 53.53 -5.82 -9.17
C PHE A 7 53.39 -4.71 -10.21
N ALA A 8 52.72 -5.00 -11.32
CA ALA A 8 52.52 -4.04 -12.40
C ALA A 8 51.10 -4.12 -12.95
N GLU A 9 50.46 -2.96 -13.15
CA GLU A 9 49.16 -2.89 -13.80
C GLU A 9 49.27 -3.18 -15.30
N LYS A 10 48.21 -3.78 -15.84
CA LYS A 10 48.11 -4.05 -17.29
C LYS A 10 48.07 -2.73 -18.08
N GLY A 11 49.21 -2.31 -18.62
CA GLY A 11 49.34 -1.15 -19.51
C GLY A 11 49.76 0.17 -18.83
N GLY A 12 50.18 0.14 -17.56
CA GLY A 12 50.57 1.33 -16.78
C GLY A 12 51.94 1.22 -16.10
N ALA A 13 52.41 2.35 -15.55
CA ALA A 13 53.65 2.43 -14.78
C ALA A 13 53.57 1.65 -13.47
N ALA A 14 54.62 0.91 -13.13
CA ALA A 14 54.66 0.03 -11.97
C ALA A 14 54.58 0.81 -10.65
N ASN A 15 53.55 0.55 -9.84
CA ASN A 15 53.58 0.85 -8.41
C ASN A 15 54.42 -0.25 -7.74
N VAL A 16 55.66 0.08 -7.37
CA VAL A 16 56.66 -0.91 -6.95
C VAL A 16 56.41 -1.33 -5.50
N ASP A 17 55.52 -2.31 -5.31
CA ASP A 17 55.53 -3.18 -4.14
C ASP A 17 56.46 -4.37 -4.45
N SER A 18 57.26 -4.83 -3.48
CA SER A 18 58.22 -5.91 -3.70
C SER A 18 58.17 -6.97 -2.62
N LEU A 19 57.97 -8.22 -3.02
CA LEU A 19 58.01 -9.36 -2.11
C LEU A 19 59.36 -10.08 -2.25
N ALA A 20 60.02 -10.36 -1.12
CA ALA A 20 61.25 -11.14 -1.08
C ALA A 20 60.93 -12.65 -1.12
N LEU A 21 61.64 -13.37 -1.97
CA LEU A 21 61.53 -14.82 -2.13
C LEU A 21 62.84 -15.54 -1.81
N ASP A 22 62.74 -16.75 -1.29
CA ASP A 22 63.84 -17.68 -1.11
C ASP A 22 63.86 -18.76 -2.22
N PRO A 23 64.73 -18.64 -3.23
CA PRO A 23 64.82 -19.61 -4.33
C PRO A 23 65.20 -21.04 -3.92
N LYS A 24 65.67 -21.28 -2.69
CA LYS A 24 65.99 -22.63 -2.20
C LYS A 24 64.78 -23.36 -1.64
N HIS A 25 63.75 -22.63 -1.20
CA HIS A 25 62.63 -23.17 -0.45
C HIS A 25 61.27 -22.87 -1.10
N ASP A 26 61.16 -21.77 -1.85
CA ASP A 26 59.91 -21.39 -2.50
C ASP A 26 59.74 -22.06 -3.86
N THR A 27 58.70 -22.87 -3.98
CA THR A 27 58.20 -23.40 -5.23
C THR A 27 57.39 -22.35 -5.98
N LEU A 28 57.19 -22.55 -7.29
CA LEU A 28 56.35 -21.66 -8.10
C LEU A 28 54.93 -21.53 -7.54
N ALA A 29 54.33 -22.62 -7.06
CA ALA A 29 53.01 -22.61 -6.45
C ALA A 29 52.97 -21.74 -5.19
N GLN A 30 54.03 -21.76 -4.38
CA GLN A 30 54.17 -20.88 -3.21
C GLN A 30 54.36 -19.42 -3.64
N MET A 31 55.15 -19.14 -4.69
CA MET A 31 55.31 -17.80 -5.23
C MET A 31 53.99 -17.23 -5.76
N GLU A 32 53.21 -18.03 -6.50
CA GLU A 32 51.89 -17.63 -6.98
C GLU A 32 50.89 -17.43 -5.83
N ALA A 33 50.91 -18.29 -4.81
CA ALA A 33 50.07 -18.13 -3.63
C ALA A 33 50.39 -16.84 -2.86
N LEU A 34 51.68 -16.55 -2.66
CA LEU A 34 52.14 -15.31 -2.03
C LEU A 34 51.78 -14.07 -2.86
N ALA A 35 51.98 -14.13 -4.18
CA ALA A 35 51.57 -13.07 -5.09
C ALA A 35 50.06 -12.81 -5.04
N ARG A 36 49.24 -13.87 -5.05
CA ARG A 36 47.78 -13.77 -4.92
C ARG A 36 47.39 -13.14 -3.58
N GLY A 37 47.99 -13.57 -2.48
CA GLY A 37 47.75 -13.00 -1.15
C GLY A 37 48.05 -11.49 -1.11
N ARG A 38 49.18 -11.07 -1.65
CA ARG A 38 49.55 -9.65 -1.73
C ARG A 38 48.65 -8.83 -2.65
N CYS A 39 48.15 -9.43 -3.74
CA CYS A 39 47.16 -8.79 -4.59
C CYS A 39 45.87 -8.50 -3.81
N LEU A 40 45.41 -9.45 -2.98
CA LEU A 40 44.23 -9.28 -2.12
C LEU A 40 44.44 -8.20 -1.05
N GLU A 41 45.61 -8.16 -0.40
CA GLU A 41 45.96 -7.09 0.55
C GLU A 41 45.88 -5.69 -0.09
N ASN A 42 46.28 -5.60 -1.36
CA ASN A 42 46.26 -4.35 -2.13
C ASN A 42 44.94 -4.11 -2.89
N ASP A 43 43.89 -4.92 -2.66
CA ASP A 43 42.59 -4.83 -3.35
C ASP A 43 42.70 -4.85 -4.89
N THR A 44 43.61 -5.70 -5.41
CA THR A 44 43.87 -5.88 -6.85
C THR A 44 43.67 -7.33 -7.28
N TRP A 45 43.26 -7.54 -8.53
CA TRP A 45 43.12 -8.88 -9.10
C TRP A 45 44.45 -9.40 -9.63
N TYR A 46 44.79 -10.64 -9.25
CA TYR A 46 45.87 -11.39 -9.89
C TYR A 46 45.46 -11.77 -11.33
N VAL A 47 46.30 -11.39 -12.31
CA VAL A 47 46.09 -11.74 -13.74
C VAL A 47 47.04 -12.85 -14.16
N GLY A 48 48.27 -12.84 -13.65
CA GLY A 48 49.25 -13.88 -13.95
C GLY A 48 50.67 -13.47 -13.61
N LEU A 49 51.53 -14.47 -13.44
CA LEU A 49 52.96 -14.29 -13.18
C LEU A 49 53.75 -14.41 -14.49
N LYS A 50 54.56 -13.40 -14.77
CA LYS A 50 55.49 -13.38 -15.90
C LYS A 50 56.92 -13.41 -15.37
N VAL A 51 57.76 -14.22 -16.01
CA VAL A 51 59.17 -14.35 -15.64
C VAL A 51 60.02 -13.68 -16.71
N PHE A 52 60.90 -12.80 -16.27
CA PHE A 52 61.87 -12.12 -17.12
C PHE A 52 63.28 -12.53 -16.72
N ARG A 53 64.13 -12.76 -17.71
CA ARG A 53 65.55 -13.00 -17.53
C ARG A 53 66.32 -12.06 -18.44
N ASP A 54 67.24 -11.28 -17.87
CA ASP A 54 68.04 -10.30 -18.61
C ASP A 54 67.19 -9.37 -19.50
N GLY A 55 66.03 -8.94 -18.99
CA GLY A 55 65.07 -8.08 -19.70
C GLY A 55 64.19 -8.75 -20.74
N LYS A 56 64.34 -10.06 -21.00
CA LYS A 56 63.51 -10.81 -21.96
C LYS A 56 62.48 -11.70 -21.26
N MET A 57 61.25 -11.68 -21.76
CA MET A 57 60.17 -12.54 -21.27
C MET A 57 60.48 -14.00 -21.63
N VAL A 58 60.50 -14.87 -20.63
CA VAL A 58 60.74 -16.30 -20.83
C VAL A 58 59.38 -16.98 -21.00
N SER A 59 59.11 -17.60 -22.16
CA SER A 59 57.92 -18.44 -22.33
C SER A 59 58.07 -19.70 -21.50
N TRP A 60 57.16 -19.94 -20.57
CA TRP A 60 57.28 -21.03 -19.60
C TRP A 60 56.44 -22.26 -19.97
N CYS A 61 56.94 -23.44 -19.59
CA CYS A 61 56.25 -24.72 -19.72
C CYS A 61 56.23 -25.41 -18.35
N PRO A 62 55.06 -25.82 -17.82
CA PRO A 62 54.89 -26.47 -16.51
C PRO A 62 55.76 -27.69 -16.23
N LYS A 63 56.27 -28.33 -17.30
CA LYS A 63 57.02 -29.57 -17.24
C LYS A 63 58.55 -29.39 -17.20
N LYS A 64 59.06 -28.15 -17.26
CA LYS A 64 60.51 -27.88 -17.17
C LYS A 64 60.85 -27.16 -15.86
N LYS A 65 61.70 -27.78 -15.05
CA LYS A 65 62.37 -27.13 -13.91
C LYS A 65 63.14 -25.92 -14.44
N ILE A 66 62.72 -24.71 -14.09
CA ILE A 66 63.57 -23.53 -14.24
C ILE A 66 64.49 -23.56 -13.04
N ASP A 67 65.78 -23.75 -13.27
CA ASP A 67 66.76 -23.54 -12.24
C ASP A 67 66.81 -22.04 -11.90
N PHE A 68 66.48 -21.70 -10.66
CA PHE A 68 66.40 -20.34 -10.13
C PHE A 68 67.79 -19.68 -10.06
N TYR A 69 68.36 -19.31 -11.21
CA TYR A 69 69.66 -18.67 -11.27
C TYR A 69 69.59 -17.15 -11.09
N LEU A 70 70.70 -16.58 -10.61
CA LEU A 70 70.95 -15.13 -10.52
C LEU A 70 70.56 -14.42 -11.83
N GLY A 71 69.73 -13.36 -11.75
CA GLY A 71 69.34 -12.52 -12.89
C GLY A 71 67.87 -12.61 -13.34
N CYS A 72 67.08 -13.53 -12.77
CA CYS A 72 65.64 -13.57 -13.00
C CYS A 72 64.89 -12.48 -12.21
N SER A 73 63.88 -11.88 -12.83
CA SER A 73 62.91 -11.00 -12.17
C SER A 73 61.48 -11.49 -12.43
N PHE A 74 60.64 -11.40 -11.41
CA PHE A 74 59.27 -11.91 -11.43
C PHE A 74 58.31 -10.73 -11.45
N HIS A 75 57.41 -10.71 -12.42
CA HIS A 75 56.46 -9.63 -12.61
C HIS A 75 55.06 -10.19 -12.53
N VAL A 76 54.33 -9.82 -11.48
CA VAL A 76 52.91 -10.14 -11.34
C VAL A 76 52.13 -9.07 -12.07
N GLN A 77 51.39 -9.51 -13.07
CA GLN A 77 50.43 -8.66 -13.73
C GLN A 77 49.19 -8.59 -12.84
N VAL A 78 48.83 -7.36 -12.44
CA VAL A 78 47.65 -7.07 -11.63
C VAL A 78 46.67 -6.22 -12.40
N CYS A 79 45.43 -6.22 -11.93
CA CYS A 79 44.38 -5.35 -12.42
C CYS A 79 43.57 -4.83 -11.23
N SER A 80 43.57 -3.52 -11.02
CA SER A 80 42.83 -2.88 -9.92
C SER A 80 41.32 -3.08 -10.02
N VAL A 81 40.80 -3.25 -11.23
CA VAL A 81 39.37 -3.45 -11.49
C VAL A 81 39.18 -4.48 -12.59
N LYS A 82 38.42 -5.54 -12.31
CA LYS A 82 37.93 -6.45 -13.36
C LYS A 82 36.55 -5.99 -13.82
N LYS A 83 36.36 -5.95 -15.13
CA LYS A 83 35.03 -5.78 -15.73
C LYS A 83 34.30 -7.11 -15.72
N LEU A 84 33.46 -7.32 -14.70
CA LEU A 84 32.57 -8.46 -14.66
C LEU A 84 31.47 -8.25 -15.68
N SER A 85 31.36 -9.18 -16.62
CA SER A 85 30.24 -9.18 -17.57
C SER A 85 29.07 -9.89 -16.89
N PHE A 86 27.94 -9.24 -16.72
CA PHE A 86 26.71 -9.91 -16.34
C PHE A 86 25.79 -10.09 -17.53
N VAL A 87 25.04 -11.20 -17.52
CA VAL A 87 24.00 -11.49 -18.50
C VAL A 87 22.68 -11.60 -17.76
N GLU A 88 21.68 -10.87 -18.24
CA GLU A 88 20.30 -10.90 -17.76
C GLU A 88 19.50 -11.98 -18.49
N GLU A 89 18.74 -12.76 -17.74
CA GLU A 89 17.81 -13.76 -18.23
C GLU A 89 16.38 -13.21 -18.13
N GLU A 90 15.68 -13.15 -19.28
CA GLU A 90 14.27 -12.74 -19.39
C GLU A 90 13.52 -13.86 -20.12
N ASP A 91 12.47 -14.43 -19.50
CA ASP A 91 11.68 -15.54 -20.06
C ASP A 91 12.48 -16.77 -20.55
N GLY A 92 13.64 -17.03 -19.92
CA GLY A 92 14.53 -18.13 -20.30
C GLY A 92 15.41 -17.86 -21.53
N GLU A 93 15.39 -16.63 -22.06
CA GLU A 93 16.31 -16.15 -23.08
C GLU A 93 17.32 -15.16 -22.49
N TRP A 94 18.54 -15.18 -23.01
CA TRP A 94 19.63 -14.32 -22.54
C TRP A 94 19.64 -13.01 -23.34
N VAL A 95 19.17 -11.92 -22.75
CA VAL A 95 18.80 -10.71 -23.50
C VAL A 95 19.88 -9.64 -23.50
N HIS A 96 20.58 -9.42 -22.38
CA HIS A 96 21.48 -8.27 -22.26
C HIS A 96 22.82 -8.60 -21.61
N ARG A 97 23.94 -8.11 -22.16
CA ARG A 97 25.29 -8.24 -21.58
C ARG A 97 25.88 -6.87 -21.25
N GLN A 98 26.10 -6.60 -19.97
CA GLN A 98 26.73 -5.35 -19.50
C GLN A 98 27.95 -5.64 -18.63
N LYS A 99 28.85 -4.64 -18.51
CA LYS A 99 30.11 -4.76 -17.76
C LYS A 99 30.09 -3.85 -16.55
N ILE A 100 30.42 -4.41 -15.39
CA ILE A 100 30.54 -3.69 -14.12
C ILE A 100 31.96 -3.80 -13.58
N ASP A 101 32.45 -2.68 -13.07
CA ASP A 101 33.74 -2.57 -12.42
C ASP A 101 33.68 -3.18 -11.01
N ALA A 102 34.41 -4.28 -10.82
CA ALA A 102 34.46 -5.03 -9.57
C ALA A 102 35.89 -5.15 -9.03
N LYS A 103 36.02 -5.02 -7.72
CA LYS A 103 37.24 -5.19 -6.94
C LYS A 103 37.21 -6.50 -6.15
N PRO A 104 38.37 -7.05 -5.74
CA PRO A 104 38.42 -8.26 -4.92
C PRO A 104 37.69 -8.15 -3.57
N SER A 105 37.67 -6.94 -2.98
CA SER A 105 37.01 -6.66 -1.70
C SER A 105 35.49 -6.43 -1.80
N ASP A 106 34.94 -6.21 -3.00
CA ASP A 106 33.50 -6.10 -3.18
C ASP A 106 32.79 -7.36 -2.67
N THR A 107 31.57 -7.23 -2.20
CA THR A 107 30.74 -8.36 -1.75
C THR A 107 29.61 -8.63 -2.74
N GLY A 108 28.85 -9.72 -2.55
CA GLY A 108 27.62 -9.94 -3.32
C GLY A 108 26.67 -8.74 -3.22
N GLU A 109 26.50 -8.17 -2.02
CA GLU A 109 25.68 -6.98 -1.78
C GLU A 109 26.22 -5.73 -2.50
N SER A 110 27.52 -5.46 -2.43
CA SER A 110 28.08 -4.29 -3.12
C SER A 110 28.02 -4.43 -4.63
N LEU A 111 28.14 -5.66 -5.16
CA LEU A 111 27.94 -5.96 -6.57
C LEU A 111 26.48 -5.77 -6.98
N LYS A 112 25.52 -6.20 -6.15
CA LYS A 112 24.09 -5.97 -6.39
C LYS A 112 23.73 -4.49 -6.44
N ALA A 113 24.31 -3.70 -5.54
CA ALA A 113 24.14 -2.24 -5.54
C ALA A 113 24.67 -1.58 -6.81
N LYS A 114 25.82 -2.06 -7.32
CA LYS A 114 26.40 -1.59 -8.59
C LYS A 114 25.52 -1.96 -9.79
N ILE A 115 24.95 -3.18 -9.78
CA ILE A 115 24.02 -3.64 -10.81
C ILE A 115 22.73 -2.80 -10.79
N ARG A 116 22.12 -2.58 -9.62
CA ARG A 116 20.93 -1.72 -9.46
C ARG A 116 21.15 -0.33 -10.05
N SER A 117 22.33 0.25 -9.82
CA SER A 117 22.69 1.56 -10.36
C SER A 117 22.83 1.58 -11.89
N SER A 118 22.93 0.42 -12.54
CA SER A 118 23.17 0.28 -13.98
C SER A 118 21.98 -0.21 -14.80
N VAL A 119 21.09 -1.02 -14.20
CA VAL A 119 19.94 -1.66 -14.87
C VAL A 119 18.61 -1.46 -14.13
N GLU A 120 18.58 -0.63 -13.09
CA GLU A 120 17.38 -0.32 -12.28
C GLU A 120 16.72 -1.54 -11.58
N VAL A 121 17.33 -2.72 -11.63
CA VAL A 121 16.86 -3.93 -10.94
C VAL A 121 17.11 -3.82 -9.42
N PRO A 122 16.10 -3.99 -8.55
CA PRO A 122 16.29 -4.01 -7.10
C PRO A 122 17.19 -5.15 -6.60
N GLN A 123 17.95 -4.93 -5.52
CA GLN A 123 19.00 -5.87 -5.07
C GLN A 123 18.44 -7.21 -4.59
N GLU A 124 17.21 -7.20 -4.10
CA GLU A 124 16.47 -8.31 -3.53
C GLU A 124 16.06 -9.34 -4.60
N LEU A 125 15.92 -8.87 -5.85
CA LEU A 125 15.55 -9.69 -7.00
C LEU A 125 16.77 -10.20 -7.78
N GLN A 126 17.95 -9.66 -7.48
CA GLN A 126 19.18 -10.05 -8.14
C GLN A 126 19.72 -11.34 -7.52
N TYR A 127 19.67 -12.42 -8.28
CA TYR A 127 20.31 -13.68 -7.92
C TYR A 127 21.61 -13.80 -8.72
N LEU A 128 22.74 -13.60 -8.03
CA LEU A 128 24.05 -13.59 -8.66
C LEU A 128 24.72 -14.95 -8.52
N MET A 129 25.13 -15.52 -9.65
CA MET A 129 25.87 -16.77 -9.68
C MET A 129 27.04 -16.70 -10.65
N THR A 130 28.09 -17.47 -10.37
CA THR A 130 29.19 -17.66 -11.31
C THR A 130 28.77 -18.54 -12.49
N LEU A 131 29.56 -18.57 -13.57
CA LEU A 131 29.36 -19.43 -14.74
C LEU A 131 29.27 -20.93 -14.41
N ASP A 132 29.96 -21.37 -13.36
CA ASP A 132 29.95 -22.75 -12.86
C ASP A 132 28.80 -23.02 -11.88
N GLY A 133 27.91 -22.04 -11.67
CA GLY A 133 26.68 -22.19 -10.91
C GLY A 133 26.81 -21.93 -9.40
N GLN A 134 27.92 -21.34 -8.95
CA GLN A 134 28.11 -21.00 -7.54
C GLN A 134 27.41 -19.67 -7.22
N HIS A 135 26.52 -19.68 -6.22
CA HIS A 135 25.85 -18.47 -5.75
C HIS A 135 26.80 -17.52 -5.01
N LEU A 136 26.75 -16.23 -5.37
CA LEU A 136 27.48 -15.15 -4.70
C LEU A 136 26.69 -14.69 -3.48
N ALA A 137 27.19 -15.02 -2.28
CA ALA A 137 26.56 -14.64 -1.02
C ALA A 137 26.83 -13.17 -0.68
N ASP A 138 25.82 -12.50 -0.12
CA ASP A 138 25.81 -11.04 0.10
C ASP A 138 26.98 -10.54 0.94
N ASN A 139 27.37 -11.29 1.98
CA ASN A 139 28.45 -10.92 2.91
C ASN A 139 29.81 -11.55 2.56
N THR A 140 29.95 -12.12 1.36
CA THR A 140 31.18 -12.82 0.95
C THR A 140 31.95 -12.00 -0.08
N PRO A 141 33.24 -11.69 0.15
CA PRO A 141 34.05 -10.97 -0.82
C PRO A 141 34.18 -11.73 -2.16
N LEU A 142 34.16 -11.01 -3.27
CA LEU A 142 34.30 -11.54 -4.63
C LEU A 142 35.62 -12.30 -4.81
N SER A 143 36.68 -11.92 -4.07
CA SER A 143 37.95 -12.64 -4.03
C SER A 143 37.87 -14.12 -3.67
N LYS A 144 36.80 -14.58 -3.01
CA LYS A 144 36.58 -16.00 -2.69
C LYS A 144 36.02 -16.82 -3.85
N TYR A 145 35.56 -16.16 -4.91
CA TYR A 145 34.94 -16.79 -6.08
C TYR A 145 35.92 -16.80 -7.25
N ASP A 146 35.88 -17.88 -8.04
CA ASP A 146 36.69 -17.97 -9.27
C ASP A 146 35.86 -17.57 -10.49
N PHE A 147 36.08 -16.37 -11.00
CA PHE A 147 35.42 -15.89 -12.22
C PHE A 147 36.12 -16.32 -13.51
N GLY A 148 37.15 -17.16 -13.41
CA GLY A 148 37.93 -17.65 -14.55
C GLY A 148 38.57 -16.55 -15.39
N THR A 149 38.95 -16.91 -16.63
CA THR A 149 39.57 -15.98 -17.60
C THR A 149 38.58 -15.00 -18.23
N ASN A 150 37.30 -15.38 -18.30
CA ASN A 150 36.26 -14.58 -18.96
C ASN A 150 35.54 -13.62 -18.02
N ALA A 151 35.82 -13.66 -16.71
CA ALA A 151 35.31 -12.72 -15.71
C ALA A 151 33.80 -12.46 -15.88
N SER A 152 33.01 -13.52 -15.95
CA SER A 152 31.58 -13.42 -16.21
C SER A 152 30.78 -13.90 -15.01
N VAL A 153 29.70 -13.20 -14.72
CA VAL A 153 28.70 -13.48 -13.69
C VAL A 153 27.37 -13.65 -14.41
N HIS A 154 26.51 -14.54 -13.95
CA HIS A 154 25.13 -14.59 -14.40
C HIS A 154 24.28 -13.83 -13.40
N LEU A 155 23.57 -12.84 -13.90
CA LEU A 155 22.48 -12.23 -13.17
C LEU A 155 21.24 -13.00 -13.58
N GLN A 156 20.88 -13.96 -12.75
CA GLN A 156 19.53 -14.49 -12.82
C GLN A 156 18.67 -13.49 -12.07
N LEU A 157 17.71 -12.87 -12.76
CA LEU A 157 16.58 -12.32 -12.03
C LEU A 157 15.97 -13.54 -11.36
N SER A 158 15.99 -13.60 -10.03
CA SER A 158 15.40 -14.72 -9.31
C SER A 158 14.06 -15.00 -9.99
N PRO A 159 13.81 -16.21 -10.52
CA PRO A 159 12.49 -16.53 -11.01
C PRO A 159 11.60 -16.29 -9.81
N VAL A 160 10.82 -15.20 -9.86
CA VAL A 160 9.62 -15.09 -9.06
C VAL A 160 8.93 -16.42 -9.33
N PRO A 161 8.70 -17.28 -8.33
CA PRO A 161 8.11 -18.59 -8.58
C PRO A 161 6.74 -18.36 -9.21
N ASN A 162 6.72 -18.44 -10.53
CA ASN A 162 5.66 -18.01 -11.43
C ASN A 162 5.26 -16.53 -11.26
N SER A 163 4.85 -15.92 -12.36
CA SER A 163 4.23 -14.60 -12.47
C SER A 163 2.91 -14.43 -11.70
N ASP A 164 2.67 -15.24 -10.67
CA ASP A 164 1.49 -15.21 -9.81
C ASP A 164 1.78 -15.24 -8.29
N ASN A 165 3.04 -15.35 -7.81
CA ASN A 165 3.25 -15.52 -6.35
C ASN A 165 4.55 -14.98 -5.73
N ALA A 166 4.86 -13.69 -5.97
CA ALA A 166 5.53 -12.86 -4.95
C ALA A 166 4.57 -11.81 -4.40
N LEU A 167 3.33 -12.25 -4.13
CA LEU A 167 2.34 -11.42 -3.48
C LEU A 167 2.72 -11.25 -2.01
N ILE A 168 3.20 -10.06 -1.65
CA ILE A 168 3.23 -9.62 -0.27
C ILE A 168 1.83 -9.15 0.13
N TRP A 169 1.50 -9.30 1.40
CA TRP A 169 0.27 -8.73 1.96
C TRP A 169 0.55 -7.35 2.52
N VAL A 170 -0.09 -6.34 1.92
CA VAL A 170 -0.05 -4.96 2.40
C VAL A 170 -1.30 -4.71 3.23
N PHE A 171 -1.14 -4.42 4.52
CA PHE A 171 -2.22 -4.06 5.44
C PHE A 171 -2.36 -2.54 5.49
N VAL A 172 -3.44 -2.03 4.90
CA VAL A 172 -3.74 -0.62 4.83
C VAL A 172 -4.66 -0.22 5.98
N HIS A 173 -4.12 0.51 6.95
CA HIS A 173 -4.89 1.08 8.05
C HIS A 173 -5.49 2.42 7.65
N THR A 174 -6.81 2.49 7.64
CA THR A 174 -7.56 3.74 7.42
C THR A 174 -7.69 4.55 8.70
N LEU A 175 -8.01 5.84 8.57
CA LEU A 175 -8.30 6.73 9.72
C LEU A 175 -9.53 6.31 10.54
N THR A 176 -10.41 5.49 9.99
CA THR A 176 -11.60 4.96 10.69
C THR A 176 -11.28 3.73 11.52
N GLY A 177 -10.03 3.23 11.49
CA GLY A 177 -9.61 2.01 12.18
C GLY A 177 -9.88 0.72 11.40
N LYS A 178 -10.45 0.81 10.19
CA LYS A 178 -10.60 -0.33 9.28
C LYS A 178 -9.23 -0.70 8.69
N ILE A 179 -8.97 -2.00 8.61
CA ILE A 179 -7.79 -2.59 7.96
C ILE A 179 -8.25 -3.19 6.63
N VAL A 180 -7.57 -2.82 5.55
CA VAL A 180 -7.79 -3.38 4.20
C VAL A 180 -6.54 -4.15 3.79
N ASP A 181 -6.70 -5.42 3.46
CA ASP A 181 -5.64 -6.29 2.96
C ASP A 181 -5.50 -6.15 1.44
N ILE A 182 -4.31 -5.83 0.93
CA ILE A 182 -4.06 -5.70 -0.51
C ILE A 182 -2.92 -6.64 -0.92
N PRO A 183 -3.17 -7.61 -1.82
CA PRO A 183 -2.10 -8.44 -2.38
C PRO A 183 -1.31 -7.65 -3.44
N MET A 184 0.00 -7.58 -3.29
CA MET A 184 0.88 -6.79 -4.16
C MET A 184 2.18 -7.48 -4.49
N ASN A 185 2.73 -7.20 -5.67
CA ASN A 185 4.12 -7.54 -5.97
C ASN A 185 5.04 -6.50 -5.30
N ILE A 186 6.21 -6.92 -4.81
CA ILE A 186 7.22 -6.02 -4.24
C ILE A 186 7.76 -4.99 -5.24
N CYS A 187 7.64 -5.30 -6.53
CA CYS A 187 8.04 -4.42 -7.64
C CYS A 187 6.93 -3.45 -8.07
N ASP A 188 5.69 -3.64 -7.59
CA ASP A 188 4.59 -2.75 -7.93
C ASP A 188 4.90 -1.35 -7.36
N ASP A 189 4.56 -0.33 -8.15
CA ASP A 189 4.67 1.05 -7.71
C ASP A 189 3.55 1.43 -6.72
N VAL A 190 3.75 2.54 -6.02
CA VAL A 190 2.78 3.08 -5.06
C VAL A 190 1.49 3.50 -5.77
N LEU A 191 1.54 3.88 -7.05
CA LEU A 191 0.34 4.15 -7.84
C LEU A 191 -0.53 2.89 -7.99
N THR A 192 0.06 1.75 -8.30
CA THR A 192 -0.60 0.45 -8.41
C THR A 192 -1.25 0.05 -7.08
N LEU A 193 -0.58 0.30 -5.95
CA LEU A 193 -1.20 0.11 -4.63
C LEU A 193 -2.46 0.97 -4.47
N LYS A 194 -2.40 2.23 -4.89
CA LYS A 194 -3.53 3.15 -4.81
C LYS A 194 -4.68 2.77 -5.74
N GLU A 195 -4.39 2.30 -6.94
CA GLU A 195 -5.39 1.75 -7.87
C GLU A 195 -6.06 0.50 -7.28
N LYS A 196 -5.29 -0.43 -6.70
CA LYS A 196 -5.86 -1.59 -6.00
C LYS A 196 -6.72 -1.19 -4.78
N ILE A 197 -6.34 -0.13 -4.07
CA ILE A 197 -7.17 0.45 -3.01
C ILE A 197 -8.44 1.08 -3.61
N GLN A 198 -8.36 1.75 -4.77
CA GLN A 198 -9.52 2.28 -5.48
C GLN A 198 -10.49 1.16 -5.86
N ASP A 199 -9.98 0.05 -6.38
CA ASP A 199 -10.83 -1.09 -6.77
C ASP A 199 -11.56 -1.71 -5.57
N LYS A 200 -10.93 -1.73 -4.39
CA LYS A 200 -11.53 -2.29 -3.17
C LYS A 200 -12.41 -1.31 -2.40
N GLU A 201 -12.01 -0.05 -2.30
CA GLU A 201 -12.63 0.94 -1.42
C GLU A 201 -13.32 2.09 -2.19
N GLY A 202 -13.19 2.15 -3.52
CA GLY A 202 -13.79 3.18 -4.37
C GLY A 202 -13.11 4.55 -4.31
N ILE A 203 -11.94 4.66 -3.67
CA ILE A 203 -11.26 5.94 -3.41
C ILE A 203 -10.24 6.24 -4.52
N PRO A 204 -10.38 7.34 -5.27
CA PRO A 204 -9.45 7.70 -6.35
C PRO A 204 -7.98 7.81 -5.87
N PRO A 205 -7.00 7.32 -6.66
CA PRO A 205 -5.57 7.29 -6.29
C PRO A 205 -4.98 8.64 -5.89
N GLU A 206 -5.43 9.71 -6.54
CA GLU A 206 -4.97 11.08 -6.26
C GLU A 206 -5.42 11.59 -4.89
N GLN A 207 -6.52 11.03 -4.37
CA GLN A 207 -7.05 11.37 -3.05
C GLN A 207 -6.40 10.56 -1.92
N LEU A 208 -5.65 9.52 -2.27
CA LEU A 208 -4.94 8.68 -1.30
C LEU A 208 -3.58 9.29 -0.97
N ARG A 209 -3.32 9.42 0.33
CA ARG A 209 -1.98 9.64 0.88
C ARG A 209 -1.62 8.42 1.71
N LEU A 210 -0.63 7.69 1.23
CA LEU A 210 -0.10 6.52 1.91
C LEU A 210 1.14 6.92 2.70
N ILE A 211 1.25 6.41 3.93
CA ILE A 211 2.31 6.72 4.88
C ILE A 211 2.87 5.41 5.42
N TYR A 212 4.18 5.22 5.28
CA TYR A 212 4.91 4.06 5.79
C TYR A 212 6.09 4.55 6.63
N GLU A 213 6.24 4.03 7.85
CA GLU A 213 7.27 4.45 8.82
C GLU A 213 7.41 5.98 8.98
N GLY A 214 6.28 6.69 8.98
CA GLY A 214 6.24 8.16 9.07
C GLY A 214 6.67 8.90 7.80
N LYS A 215 7.04 8.20 6.72
CA LYS A 215 7.33 8.77 5.40
C LYS A 215 6.11 8.68 4.50
N GLN A 216 5.84 9.75 3.78
CA GLN A 216 4.83 9.73 2.74
C GLN A 216 5.36 8.97 1.52
N LEU A 217 4.56 8.07 0.99
CA LEU A 217 4.87 7.37 -0.25
C LEU A 217 4.64 8.27 -1.47
N GLU A 218 5.46 8.08 -2.51
CA GLU A 218 5.45 8.80 -3.79
C GLU A 218 5.03 7.83 -4.89
N ASP A 219 4.13 8.28 -5.78
CA ASP A 219 3.42 7.42 -6.74
C ASP A 219 4.35 6.66 -7.69
N ALA A 220 5.46 7.29 -8.11
CA ALA A 220 6.44 6.73 -9.04
C ALA A 220 7.50 5.83 -8.39
N ARG A 221 7.41 5.56 -7.08
CA ARG A 221 8.35 4.68 -6.38
C ARG A 221 7.69 3.35 -6.05
N THR A 222 8.50 2.30 -5.94
CA THR A 222 8.06 0.98 -5.49
C THR A 222 7.96 0.91 -3.97
N LEU A 223 7.21 -0.04 -3.43
CA LEU A 223 7.21 -0.30 -1.98
C LEU A 223 8.60 -0.67 -1.46
N LEU A 224 9.39 -1.33 -2.30
CA LEU A 224 10.75 -1.73 -2.02
C LEU A 224 11.71 -0.54 -1.84
N ASP A 225 11.48 0.57 -2.56
CA ASP A 225 12.26 1.81 -2.38
C ASP A 225 12.12 2.41 -0.97
N TYR A 226 11.07 2.01 -0.24
CA TYR A 226 10.84 2.41 1.15
C TYR A 226 11.30 1.38 2.17
N GLY A 227 11.93 0.28 1.73
CA GLY A 227 12.39 -0.81 2.59
C GLY A 227 11.28 -1.77 3.01
N ALA A 228 10.16 -1.81 2.29
CA ALA A 228 9.13 -2.83 2.51
C ALA A 228 9.59 -4.16 1.89
N THR A 229 10.17 -5.04 2.71
CA THR A 229 10.69 -6.35 2.30
C THR A 229 10.03 -7.52 3.04
N SER A 230 9.11 -7.22 3.96
CA SER A 230 8.42 -8.21 4.78
C SER A 230 7.23 -8.80 4.04
N GLU A 231 6.97 -10.09 4.23
CA GLU A 231 5.77 -10.80 3.73
C GLU A 231 4.46 -10.08 4.11
N CYS A 232 4.51 -9.31 5.20
CA CYS A 232 3.44 -8.48 5.74
C CYS A 232 3.96 -7.05 5.96
N THR A 233 3.44 -6.07 5.20
CA THR A 233 3.80 -4.64 5.34
C THR A 233 2.58 -3.83 5.77
N THR A 234 2.69 -3.04 6.84
CA THR A 234 1.59 -2.19 7.32
C THR A 234 1.77 -0.75 6.87
N ILE A 235 0.79 -0.21 6.14
CA ILE A 235 0.78 1.15 5.61
C ILE A 235 -0.43 1.90 6.18
N HIS A 236 -0.23 3.16 6.58
CA HIS A 236 -1.31 4.02 7.01
C HIS A 236 -1.84 4.84 5.83
N MET A 237 -3.16 4.80 5.60
CA MET A 237 -3.84 5.56 4.58
C MET A 237 -4.59 6.74 5.20
N VAL A 238 -4.33 7.93 4.68
CA VAL A 238 -5.06 9.15 4.99
C VAL A 238 -5.57 9.78 3.70
N LEU A 239 -6.73 10.44 3.75
CA LEU A 239 -7.26 11.13 2.59
C LEU A 239 -6.62 12.51 2.46
N ARG A 240 -6.15 12.85 1.25
CA ARG A 240 -5.79 14.22 0.91
C ARG A 240 -7.05 15.04 0.76
N LEU A 241 -7.28 15.93 1.71
CA LEU A 241 -8.11 17.10 1.46
C LEU A 241 -7.24 18.12 0.72
N ARG A 242 -7.30 18.16 -0.63
CA ARG A 242 -7.20 19.35 -1.52
C ARG A 242 -6.62 19.05 -2.92
N GLY A 243 -7.23 19.64 -3.96
CA GLY A 243 -6.47 20.28 -5.05
C GLY A 243 -6.99 20.11 -6.47
N GLY A 244 -7.51 18.93 -6.84
CA GLY A 244 -8.13 18.70 -8.14
C GLY A 244 -9.51 19.33 -8.19
N HIS A 245 -9.82 20.05 -9.26
CA HIS A 245 -11.08 20.75 -9.48
C HIS A 245 -12.24 19.74 -9.63
N ILE A 246 -12.66 19.08 -8.55
CA ILE A 246 -14.02 18.56 -8.45
C ILE A 246 -14.87 19.82 -8.38
N PRO A 247 -15.61 20.17 -9.45
CA PRO A 247 -16.49 21.33 -9.39
C PRO A 247 -17.40 21.14 -8.17
N PRO A 248 -17.58 22.16 -7.32
CA PRO A 248 -18.41 22.03 -6.15
C PRO A 248 -19.77 21.46 -6.56
N THR A 249 -20.18 20.36 -5.92
CA THR A 249 -21.40 19.68 -6.31
C THR A 249 -22.57 20.41 -5.64
N PRO A 250 -23.49 21.01 -6.41
CA PRO A 250 -24.66 21.64 -5.83
C PRO A 250 -25.55 20.56 -5.22
N PHE A 251 -25.88 20.72 -3.94
CA PHE A 251 -26.78 19.84 -3.23
C PHE A 251 -27.57 20.63 -2.19
N VAL A 252 -28.70 20.07 -1.72
CA VAL A 252 -29.55 20.71 -0.72
C VAL A 252 -28.74 21.17 0.51
N ASP A 253 -29.05 22.34 1.06
CA ASP A 253 -28.44 22.78 2.32
C ASP A 253 -28.87 21.87 3.47
N VAL A 254 -27.97 20.99 3.89
CA VAL A 254 -28.18 20.03 4.98
C VAL A 254 -28.20 20.67 6.37
N ARG A 255 -27.99 21.99 6.48
CA ARG A 255 -28.27 22.79 7.69
C ARG A 255 -29.76 23.17 7.79
N GLY A 256 -30.50 23.00 6.70
CA GLY A 256 -31.92 23.35 6.61
C GLY A 256 -32.82 22.45 7.45
N ALA A 257 -34.10 22.79 7.48
CA ALA A 257 -35.09 22.01 8.21
C ALA A 257 -35.45 20.71 7.45
N LEU A 258 -35.67 19.64 8.21
CA LEU A 258 -36.27 18.41 7.70
C LEU A 258 -37.79 18.50 7.69
N ARG A 259 -38.39 18.06 6.60
CA ARG A 259 -39.84 17.87 6.48
C ARG A 259 -40.19 16.39 6.61
N VAL A 260 -41.24 16.15 7.38
CA VAL A 260 -41.82 14.82 7.57
C VAL A 260 -42.84 14.55 6.46
N GLN A 261 -42.69 13.44 5.74
CA GLN A 261 -43.57 12.99 4.67
C GLN A 261 -44.21 11.64 5.02
N GLN A 262 -45.51 11.53 4.79
CA GLN A 262 -46.27 10.29 4.97
C GLN A 262 -46.08 9.36 3.78
N PHE A 263 -46.09 8.05 4.04
CA PHE A 263 -46.03 7.04 3.00
C PHE A 263 -47.35 6.95 2.23
N SER A 264 -47.27 6.48 0.99
CA SER A 264 -48.42 6.30 0.11
C SER A 264 -48.34 4.92 -0.54
N ASP A 265 -49.41 4.14 -0.43
CA ASP A 265 -49.50 2.79 -1.00
C ASP A 265 -49.62 2.80 -2.54
N SER A 266 -49.93 3.95 -3.14
CA SER A 266 -50.02 4.13 -4.59
C SER A 266 -48.73 4.70 -5.22
N ALA A 267 -47.64 4.77 -4.45
CA ALA A 267 -46.37 5.27 -4.96
C ALA A 267 -45.77 4.31 -6.03
N PRO A 268 -45.19 4.85 -7.13
CA PRO A 268 -44.53 4.02 -8.13
C PRO A 268 -43.24 3.38 -7.57
N SER A 269 -42.78 2.29 -8.20
CA SER A 269 -41.59 1.53 -7.78
C SER A 269 -40.31 2.37 -7.66
N TRP A 270 -40.13 3.39 -8.49
CA TRP A 270 -38.99 4.32 -8.39
C TRP A 270 -39.07 5.31 -7.23
N ARG A 271 -40.10 5.22 -6.38
CA ARG A 271 -40.28 6.03 -5.17
C ARG A 271 -40.23 5.18 -3.90
N THR A 272 -39.70 3.96 -3.98
CA THR A 272 -39.50 3.10 -2.81
C THR A 272 -38.37 3.63 -1.92
N VAL A 273 -38.65 3.77 -0.63
CA VAL A 273 -37.70 4.16 0.41
C VAL A 273 -37.16 2.90 1.09
N ARG A 274 -35.86 2.89 1.43
CA ARG A 274 -35.25 1.84 2.27
C ARG A 274 -34.72 2.42 3.59
N PRO A 275 -34.49 1.60 4.62
CA PRO A 275 -33.82 2.06 5.84
C PRO A 275 -32.46 2.71 5.53
N GLY A 276 -32.15 3.79 6.23
CA GLY A 276 -30.92 4.58 6.05
C GLY A 276 -31.09 5.80 5.15
N LEU A 277 -30.04 6.13 4.39
CA LEU A 277 -29.99 7.28 3.49
C LEU A 277 -30.71 6.98 2.17
N ASN A 278 -31.53 7.92 1.72
CA ASN A 278 -32.24 7.87 0.46
C ASN A 278 -32.05 9.20 -0.28
N LEU A 279 -31.37 9.14 -1.43
CA LEU A 279 -31.14 10.31 -2.27
C LEU A 279 -32.29 10.49 -3.25
N HIS A 280 -32.58 11.74 -3.63
CA HIS A 280 -33.64 12.09 -4.57
C HIS A 280 -33.04 12.82 -5.76
N GLY A 281 -33.54 12.53 -6.94
CA GLY A 281 -33.18 13.23 -8.16
C GLY A 281 -34.20 13.01 -9.26
N LYS A 282 -34.06 13.72 -10.37
CA LYS A 282 -35.00 13.63 -11.50
C LYS A 282 -34.44 12.79 -12.63
N CYS A 283 -35.17 11.74 -13.06
CA CYS A 283 -34.70 10.90 -14.15
C CYS A 283 -34.74 11.66 -15.50
N LYS A 284 -33.61 11.68 -16.22
CA LYS A 284 -33.45 12.36 -17.51
C LYS A 284 -33.50 11.43 -18.73
N ASN A 285 -33.63 10.12 -18.53
CA ASN A 285 -33.70 9.15 -19.61
C ASN A 285 -35.09 9.13 -20.26
N ARG A 286 -35.21 9.63 -21.50
CA ARG A 286 -36.47 9.70 -22.26
C ARG A 286 -37.17 8.35 -22.46
N ASN A 287 -36.41 7.25 -22.42
CA ASN A 287 -36.94 5.89 -22.60
C ASN A 287 -37.35 5.23 -21.27
N CYS A 288 -37.21 5.92 -20.15
CA CYS A 288 -37.57 5.39 -18.83
C CYS A 288 -39.01 5.78 -18.46
N ARG A 289 -39.74 4.88 -17.80
CA ARG A 289 -41.08 5.18 -17.24
C ARG A 289 -41.05 6.30 -16.20
N ALA A 290 -39.92 6.47 -15.52
CA ALA A 290 -39.70 7.55 -14.57
C ALA A 290 -39.22 8.87 -15.21
N TYR A 291 -39.14 8.96 -16.55
CA TYR A 291 -38.65 10.16 -17.24
C TYR A 291 -39.38 11.42 -16.77
N GLY A 292 -38.62 12.42 -16.33
CA GLY A 292 -39.18 13.68 -15.87
C GLY A 292 -39.83 13.62 -14.49
N HIS A 293 -39.84 12.47 -13.81
CA HIS A 293 -40.31 12.31 -12.44
C HIS A 293 -39.15 12.24 -11.45
N GLN A 294 -39.42 12.63 -10.20
CA GLN A 294 -38.52 12.39 -9.07
C GLN A 294 -38.40 10.89 -8.82
N VAL A 295 -37.18 10.42 -8.57
CA VAL A 295 -36.84 9.04 -8.22
C VAL A 295 -36.07 9.02 -6.90
N ILE A 296 -36.22 7.93 -6.15
CA ILE A 296 -35.49 7.69 -4.91
C ILE A 296 -34.41 6.66 -5.17
N MET A 297 -33.19 6.99 -4.74
CA MET A 297 -31.96 6.22 -4.92
C MET A 297 -31.46 5.82 -3.52
N PRO A 298 -31.88 4.66 -2.99
CA PRO A 298 -31.53 4.23 -1.64
C PRO A 298 -30.04 3.86 -1.54
N GLN A 299 -29.35 4.41 -0.55
CA GLN A 299 -27.92 4.15 -0.29
C GLN A 299 -27.69 3.21 0.91
N GLY A 300 -28.71 2.99 1.74
CA GLY A 300 -28.65 2.04 2.85
C GLY A 300 -28.07 2.64 4.13
N MET A 301 -27.49 1.79 4.99
CA MET A 301 -27.04 2.13 6.35
C MET A 301 -25.53 2.44 6.46
N GLU A 302 -24.78 2.24 5.39
CA GLU A 302 -23.33 2.49 5.39
C GLU A 302 -23.03 3.98 5.29
N SER A 303 -21.91 4.43 5.83
CA SER A 303 -21.49 5.82 5.65
C SER A 303 -21.36 6.15 4.16
N PHE A 304 -21.88 7.30 3.75
CA PHE A 304 -21.97 7.68 2.35
C PHE A 304 -21.27 9.02 2.12
N ASP A 305 -20.19 9.02 1.33
CA ASP A 305 -19.53 10.25 0.87
C ASP A 305 -20.18 10.70 -0.44
N PHE A 306 -20.99 11.75 -0.37
CA PHE A 306 -21.73 12.26 -1.52
C PHE A 306 -20.83 12.73 -2.65
N ILE A 307 -19.64 13.27 -2.35
CA ILE A 307 -18.76 13.77 -3.40
C ILE A 307 -18.09 12.61 -4.14
N LEU A 308 -17.73 11.54 -3.42
CA LEU A 308 -17.05 10.40 -4.00
C LEU A 308 -18.00 9.37 -4.62
N SER A 309 -19.18 9.19 -4.04
CA SER A 309 -20.14 8.13 -4.40
C SER A 309 -21.35 8.64 -5.20
N SER A 310 -21.39 9.93 -5.60
CA SER A 310 -22.49 10.45 -6.41
C SER A 310 -22.58 9.83 -7.81
N ALA A 311 -21.49 9.24 -8.33
CA ALA A 311 -21.48 8.52 -9.60
C ALA A 311 -22.31 7.23 -9.56
N ASP A 312 -22.52 6.64 -8.39
CA ASP A 312 -23.29 5.40 -8.21
C ASP A 312 -24.80 5.66 -8.05
N CYS A 313 -25.20 6.94 -8.03
CA CYS A 313 -26.59 7.35 -7.93
C CYS A 313 -27.32 7.11 -9.24
N THR A 314 -28.00 5.97 -9.35
CA THR A 314 -28.69 5.53 -10.57
C THR A 314 -30.19 5.49 -10.39
N CYS A 315 -30.93 5.80 -11.46
CA CYS A 315 -32.38 5.64 -11.47
C CYS A 315 -32.74 4.16 -11.27
N PRO A 316 -33.57 3.81 -10.27
CA PRO A 316 -33.89 2.41 -9.97
C PRO A 316 -34.65 1.69 -11.10
N GLU A 317 -35.23 2.44 -12.05
CA GLU A 317 -35.98 1.86 -13.18
C GLU A 317 -35.16 1.63 -14.43
N CYS A 318 -34.16 2.48 -14.71
CA CYS A 318 -33.37 2.35 -15.94
C CYS A 318 -31.87 2.14 -15.69
N GLY A 319 -31.40 2.20 -14.45
CA GLY A 319 -29.99 2.05 -14.08
C GLY A 319 -29.09 3.20 -14.56
N ILE A 320 -29.63 4.24 -15.18
CA ILE A 320 -28.84 5.37 -15.67
C ILE A 320 -28.59 6.35 -14.52
N TRP A 321 -27.36 6.86 -14.46
CA TRP A 321 -26.95 7.90 -13.54
C TRP A 321 -27.97 9.06 -13.48
N THR A 322 -28.31 9.46 -12.26
CA THR A 322 -29.29 10.50 -11.96
C THR A 322 -28.70 11.42 -10.90
N GLN A 323 -28.58 12.69 -11.24
CA GLN A 323 -28.04 13.71 -10.35
C GLN A 323 -28.88 13.81 -9.07
N PRO A 324 -28.29 13.58 -7.88
CA PRO A 324 -28.99 13.82 -6.63
C PRO A 324 -29.14 15.31 -6.35
N GLU A 325 -30.34 15.71 -5.94
CA GLU A 325 -30.72 17.10 -5.66
C GLU A 325 -30.93 17.31 -4.15
N THR A 326 -31.43 16.29 -3.44
CA THR A 326 -31.66 16.31 -2.00
C THR A 326 -31.63 14.90 -1.42
N CYS A 327 -31.71 14.77 -0.11
CA CYS A 327 -31.73 13.51 0.60
C CYS A 327 -32.81 13.46 1.69
N GLY A 328 -33.06 12.25 2.16
CA GLY A 328 -33.82 12.00 3.36
C GLY A 328 -33.51 10.65 3.97
N PHE A 329 -34.03 10.44 5.17
CA PHE A 329 -33.67 9.38 6.09
C PHE A 329 -34.90 8.62 6.54
N TYR A 330 -34.73 7.31 6.73
CA TYR A 330 -35.79 6.42 7.19
C TYR A 330 -35.23 5.35 8.11
N LYS A 331 -35.87 5.13 9.27
CA LYS A 331 -35.52 4.06 10.23
C LYS A 331 -34.03 4.01 10.59
N CYS A 332 -33.39 5.17 10.76
CA CYS A 332 -31.98 5.24 11.11
C CYS A 332 -31.71 6.41 12.06
N GLN A 333 -30.61 6.35 12.78
CA GLN A 333 -29.96 7.54 13.29
C GLN A 333 -28.95 8.02 12.26
N TRP A 334 -28.81 9.34 12.12
CA TRP A 334 -27.95 9.92 11.11
C TRP A 334 -27.23 11.17 11.63
N SER A 335 -26.05 11.43 11.08
CA SER A 335 -25.24 12.63 11.29
C SER A 335 -24.53 12.96 9.97
N HIS A 336 -23.93 14.14 9.86
CA HIS A 336 -23.20 14.54 8.68
C HIS A 336 -21.97 15.37 9.02
N GLU A 337 -20.97 15.32 8.15
CA GLU A 337 -19.82 16.22 8.14
C GLU A 337 -19.70 16.80 6.72
N ALA A 338 -19.63 18.13 6.62
CA ALA A 338 -19.59 18.78 5.32
C ALA A 338 -18.60 19.93 5.27
N ILE A 339 -18.02 20.13 4.10
CA ILE A 339 -17.21 21.30 3.73
C ILE A 339 -17.86 21.90 2.49
N PHE A 340 -18.24 23.18 2.54
CA PHE A 340 -18.91 23.85 1.42
C PHE A 340 -18.36 25.26 1.17
N LEU A 341 -18.67 25.79 0.00
CA LEU A 341 -18.37 27.16 -0.42
C LEU A 341 -19.68 27.95 -0.50
N GLN A 342 -19.71 29.14 0.11
CA GLN A 342 -20.86 30.04 -0.01
C GLN A 342 -20.89 30.76 -1.38
N GLY A 343 -19.76 30.87 -2.06
CA GLY A 343 -19.68 31.44 -3.40
C GLY A 343 -18.30 31.27 -4.06
N PRO A 344 -18.13 31.73 -5.31
CA PRO A 344 -16.85 31.68 -6.01
C PRO A 344 -15.78 32.48 -5.24
N GLY A 345 -14.67 31.84 -4.88
CA GLY A 345 -13.56 32.48 -4.17
C GLY A 345 -13.74 32.66 -2.65
N THR A 346 -14.83 32.16 -2.06
CA THR A 346 -15.01 32.19 -0.60
C THR A 346 -14.15 31.13 0.10
N ARG A 347 -13.79 31.35 1.37
CA ARG A 347 -13.11 30.31 2.16
C ARG A 347 -14.06 29.13 2.41
N PRO A 348 -13.56 27.87 2.38
CA PRO A 348 -14.36 26.71 2.75
C PRO A 348 -14.83 26.78 4.21
N GLU A 349 -16.11 26.52 4.44
CA GLU A 349 -16.69 26.39 5.76
C GLU A 349 -16.93 24.91 6.08
N THR A 350 -16.62 24.51 7.32
CA THR A 350 -16.86 23.15 7.81
C THR A 350 -18.02 23.13 8.77
N ILE A 351 -18.93 22.18 8.60
CA ILE A 351 -20.04 21.91 9.52
C ILE A 351 -20.04 20.44 9.91
N ARG A 352 -20.52 20.19 11.12
CA ARG A 352 -20.79 18.85 11.62
C ARG A 352 -22.16 18.86 12.29
N GLY A 353 -23.04 17.98 11.83
CA GLY A 353 -24.37 17.82 12.41
C GLY A 353 -24.34 16.93 13.64
N ASP A 354 -25.11 17.29 14.66
CA ASP A 354 -25.42 16.37 15.76
C ASP A 354 -26.17 15.15 15.25
N TRP A 355 -26.10 14.05 16.00
CA TRP A 355 -26.86 12.84 15.70
C TRP A 355 -28.36 13.09 15.86
N GLN A 356 -29.13 12.71 14.84
CA GLN A 356 -30.58 12.84 14.76
C GLN A 356 -31.24 11.49 14.48
N SER A 357 -32.51 11.32 14.83
CA SER A 357 -33.24 10.06 14.68
C SER A 357 -34.42 10.19 13.72
N ALA A 358 -34.41 9.39 12.65
CA ALA A 358 -35.52 9.25 11.69
C ALA A 358 -36.43 8.08 12.10
N ILE A 359 -37.36 8.35 13.04
CA ILE A 359 -38.15 7.30 13.71
C ILE A 359 -39.35 6.85 12.86
N HIS A 360 -39.49 5.52 12.78
CA HIS A 360 -40.49 4.59 12.25
C HIS A 360 -41.79 5.02 11.53
N LYS A 361 -42.38 6.20 11.73
CA LYS A 361 -43.71 6.51 11.18
C LYS A 361 -43.73 7.38 9.92
N ALA A 362 -42.62 8.00 9.54
CA ALA A 362 -42.60 8.87 8.36
C ALA A 362 -41.18 9.07 7.80
N TYR A 363 -41.13 9.43 6.52
CA TYR A 363 -39.90 9.75 5.80
C TYR A 363 -39.46 11.19 6.10
N GLN A 364 -38.23 11.40 6.58
CA GLN A 364 -37.71 12.74 6.87
C GLN A 364 -36.81 13.19 5.73
N ARG A 365 -37.11 14.32 5.07
CA ARG A 365 -36.40 14.78 3.86
C ARG A 365 -36.08 16.27 3.96
N PHE A 366 -34.95 16.70 3.43
CA PHE A 366 -34.68 18.13 3.23
C PHE A 366 -35.51 18.70 2.06
N GLU A 367 -36.07 19.89 2.22
CA GLU A 367 -36.90 20.50 1.18
C GLU A 367 -36.11 20.91 -0.06
N GLU A 368 -36.72 20.79 -1.25
CA GLU A 368 -36.14 21.19 -2.55
C GLU A 368 -35.95 22.72 -2.67
N GLY A 369 -36.49 23.51 -1.73
CA GLY A 369 -36.46 24.98 -1.74
C GLY A 369 -35.40 25.62 -0.83
N THR A 370 -34.63 24.84 -0.06
CA THR A 370 -33.46 25.40 0.64
C THR A 370 -32.37 25.67 -0.41
N GLN A 371 -31.75 26.86 -0.34
CA GLN A 371 -30.68 27.23 -1.28
C GLN A 371 -29.64 26.11 -1.38
N SER A 372 -29.32 25.63 -2.58
CA SER A 372 -28.29 24.61 -2.74
C SER A 372 -26.93 25.19 -2.35
N LEU A 373 -26.15 24.40 -1.61
CA LEU A 373 -24.76 24.72 -1.31
C LEU A 373 -23.84 23.96 -2.23
N ASN A 374 -22.68 24.56 -2.47
CA ASN A 374 -21.61 24.03 -3.27
C ASN A 374 -20.67 23.22 -2.38
N TYR A 375 -20.89 21.92 -2.29
CA TYR A 375 -20.13 21.05 -1.40
C TYR A 375 -18.80 20.62 -2.04
N VAL A 376 -17.72 20.74 -1.25
CA VAL A 376 -16.39 20.19 -1.53
C VAL A 376 -16.25 18.82 -0.86
N ARG A 377 -16.95 18.61 0.25
CA ARG A 377 -17.09 17.33 0.95
C ARG A 377 -18.46 17.27 1.60
N LEU A 378 -19.12 16.13 1.56
CA LEU A 378 -20.35 15.89 2.30
C LEU A 378 -20.46 14.40 2.59
N VAL A 379 -20.26 14.03 3.85
CA VAL A 379 -20.32 12.65 4.31
C VAL A 379 -21.52 12.50 5.24
N PHE A 380 -22.36 11.52 4.96
CA PHE A 380 -23.44 11.10 5.84
C PHE A 380 -23.00 9.86 6.62
N PHE A 381 -23.30 9.85 7.90
CA PHE A 381 -23.12 8.71 8.77
C PHE A 381 -24.49 8.21 9.18
N MET A 382 -24.71 6.90 9.06
CA MET A 382 -25.93 6.25 9.52
C MET A 382 -25.58 5.15 10.50
N ARG A 383 -26.52 4.88 11.40
CA ARG A 383 -26.52 3.70 12.26
C ARG A 383 -27.94 3.27 12.53
N GLU A 384 -28.10 2.02 12.95
CA GLU A 384 -29.39 1.48 13.35
C GLU A 384 -29.96 2.27 14.54
N LEU A 385 -31.29 2.25 14.66
CA LEU A 385 -31.94 2.74 15.87
C LEU A 385 -31.67 1.71 16.97
N ASP A 386 -31.22 2.16 18.15
CA ASP A 386 -30.97 1.26 19.27
C ASP A 386 -32.24 0.49 19.66
N GLU A 387 -32.18 -0.85 19.78
CA GLU A 387 -33.29 -1.73 20.22
C GLU A 387 -33.90 -1.29 21.57
N ALA A 388 -33.18 -0.49 22.35
CA ALA A 388 -33.60 0.05 23.64
C ALA A 388 -34.65 1.18 23.56
N ASP A 389 -35.03 1.60 22.34
CA ASP A 389 -35.99 2.65 22.10
C ASP A 389 -37.31 2.14 21.51
N GLU A 390 -37.66 0.85 21.69
CA GLU A 390 -38.96 0.31 21.28
C GLU A 390 -39.78 -0.20 22.47
N CYS A 391 -41.10 0.05 22.42
CA CYS A 391 -42.00 -0.48 23.41
C CYS A 391 -42.14 -1.99 23.23
N CYS A 392 -41.83 -2.78 24.26
CA CYS A 392 -41.90 -4.24 24.18
C CYS A 392 -43.34 -4.81 24.07
N VAL A 393 -44.37 -3.97 23.98
CA VAL A 393 -45.78 -4.38 23.84
C VAL A 393 -46.29 -4.10 22.43
N CYS A 394 -46.08 -2.88 21.91
CA CYS A 394 -46.54 -2.50 20.58
C CYS A 394 -45.44 -2.49 19.52
N PHE A 395 -44.18 -2.70 19.91
CA PHE A 395 -42.99 -2.66 19.04
C PHE A 395 -42.83 -1.32 18.29
N GLU A 396 -43.39 -0.23 18.85
CA GLU A 396 -43.23 1.12 18.31
C GLU A 396 -42.16 1.90 19.09
N GLY A 397 -41.53 2.87 18.41
CA GLY A 397 -40.51 3.75 18.98
C GLY A 397 -40.97 4.55 20.22
N LEU A 398 -40.11 4.62 21.23
CA LEU A 398 -40.28 5.33 22.50
C LEU A 398 -39.76 6.77 22.33
N HIS A 399 -40.67 7.75 22.35
CA HIS A 399 -40.31 9.18 22.33
C HIS A 399 -40.15 9.73 23.75
N ARG A 400 -39.63 10.98 23.87
CA ARG A 400 -39.17 11.69 25.09
C ARG A 400 -40.12 11.76 26.31
N ASP A 401 -41.30 11.15 26.29
CA ASP A 401 -42.21 11.01 27.44
C ASP A 401 -42.44 9.53 27.80
N VAL A 402 -41.35 8.79 27.98
CA VAL A 402 -41.39 7.40 28.45
C VAL A 402 -40.79 7.33 29.84
N VAL A 403 -41.69 7.28 30.83
CA VAL A 403 -41.37 6.87 32.19
C VAL A 403 -41.42 5.35 32.20
N THR A 404 -40.29 4.68 32.39
CA THR A 404 -40.29 3.31 32.94
C THR A 404 -40.75 3.39 34.40
N PRO A 405 -42.01 3.07 34.73
CA PRO A 405 -42.51 3.19 36.11
C PRO A 405 -42.10 1.96 36.94
N PHE A 406 -41.55 0.93 36.29
CA PHE A 406 -41.17 -0.34 36.89
C PHE A 406 -39.66 -0.39 37.15
N ALA A 407 -39.23 -1.07 38.21
CA ALA A 407 -37.82 -1.13 38.59
C ALA A 407 -36.92 -1.92 37.63
N CYS A 408 -37.49 -2.65 36.68
CA CYS A 408 -36.73 -3.31 35.62
C CYS A 408 -36.23 -2.28 34.60
N ARG A 409 -34.96 -1.86 34.71
CA ARG A 409 -34.31 -0.96 33.76
C ARG A 409 -34.11 -1.55 32.36
N ARG A 410 -34.46 -2.83 32.15
CA ARG A 410 -34.25 -3.57 30.91
C ARG A 410 -35.43 -3.48 29.93
N HIS A 411 -36.66 -3.24 30.42
CA HIS A 411 -37.85 -3.20 29.57
C HIS A 411 -38.50 -1.82 29.63
N ARG A 412 -38.85 -1.27 28.46
CA ARG A 412 -39.43 0.07 28.32
C ARG A 412 -40.77 -0.03 27.60
N PHE A 413 -41.71 0.85 28.00
CA PHE A 413 -43.10 0.78 27.55
C PHE A 413 -43.68 2.18 27.35
N HIS A 414 -44.58 2.38 26.39
CA HIS A 414 -45.43 3.57 26.42
C HIS A 414 -46.40 3.49 27.60
N HIS A 415 -46.68 4.62 28.25
CA HIS A 415 -47.63 4.70 29.36
C HIS A 415 -48.99 4.08 29.00
N LEU A 416 -49.51 4.40 27.81
CA LEU A 416 -50.78 3.86 27.30
C LEU A 416 -50.77 2.34 27.13
N CYS A 417 -49.63 1.75 26.75
CA CYS A 417 -49.50 0.30 26.56
C CYS A 417 -49.51 -0.50 27.88
N VAL A 418 -49.24 0.16 29.02
CA VAL A 418 -49.21 -0.49 30.35
C VAL A 418 -50.21 0.11 31.34
N GLN A 419 -51.09 1.00 30.89
CA GLN A 419 -52.03 1.72 31.76
C GLN A 419 -52.92 0.76 32.57
N GLY A 420 -53.56 -0.20 31.91
CA GLY A 420 -54.39 -1.21 32.61
C GLY A 420 -53.58 -2.12 33.55
N TRP A 421 -52.26 -2.23 33.35
CA TRP A 421 -51.38 -2.98 34.24
C TRP A 421 -51.01 -2.19 35.50
N LEU A 422 -50.84 -0.87 35.35
CA LEU A 422 -50.59 0.07 36.45
C LEU A 422 -51.81 0.26 37.36
N GLU A 423 -53.02 0.31 36.78
CA GLU A 423 -54.28 0.42 37.52
C GLU A 423 -54.56 -0.78 38.45
N ASN A 424 -53.98 -1.95 38.15
CA ASN A 424 -54.09 -3.16 38.96
C ASN A 424 -53.10 -3.25 40.14
N ALA A 425 -52.39 -2.15 40.47
CA ALA A 425 -51.54 -1.97 41.65
C ALA A 425 -50.40 -3.00 41.88
N THR A 426 -50.04 -3.80 40.88
CA THR A 426 -48.99 -4.82 41.04
C THR A 426 -47.58 -4.24 40.97
N ASN A 427 -47.40 -3.02 40.44
CA ASN A 427 -46.11 -2.31 40.26
C ASN A 427 -44.95 -3.17 39.74
N THR A 428 -45.25 -4.28 39.06
CA THR A 428 -44.27 -5.25 38.56
C THR A 428 -44.21 -5.16 37.05
N CYS A 429 -43.01 -5.33 36.50
CA CYS A 429 -42.81 -5.35 35.05
C CYS A 429 -43.67 -6.48 34.41
N PRO A 430 -44.49 -6.20 33.39
CA PRO A 430 -45.33 -7.23 32.74
C PRO A 430 -44.54 -8.41 32.15
N LEU A 431 -43.29 -8.16 31.72
CA LEU A 431 -42.46 -9.17 31.05
C LEU A 431 -41.64 -10.02 32.02
N CYS A 432 -40.95 -9.38 32.98
CA CYS A 432 -40.04 -10.10 33.88
C CYS A 432 -40.54 -10.19 35.32
N ARG A 433 -41.71 -9.60 35.63
CA ARG A 433 -42.33 -9.58 36.96
C ARG A 433 -41.46 -9.02 38.09
N ALA A 434 -40.39 -8.28 37.76
CA ALA A 434 -39.53 -7.64 38.75
C ALA A 434 -40.33 -6.60 39.56
N ALA A 435 -40.30 -6.74 40.88
CA ALA A 435 -40.91 -5.83 41.85
C ALA A 435 -40.01 -4.61 42.15
N PRO A 436 -40.56 -3.48 42.63
CA PRO A 436 -39.75 -2.35 43.08
C PRO A 436 -38.86 -2.75 44.25
N ALA A 437 -37.59 -2.33 44.22
CA ALA A 437 -36.70 -2.51 45.36
C ALA A 437 -37.29 -1.81 46.59
N ARG A 438 -37.42 -2.52 47.72
CA ARG A 438 -37.79 -1.90 49.00
C ARG A 438 -36.73 -0.84 49.32
N VAL A 439 -37.13 0.42 49.39
CA VAL A 439 -36.31 1.48 49.98
C VAL A 439 -36.07 1.09 51.45
N PRO A 440 -34.83 0.98 51.94
CA PRO A 440 -34.60 0.80 53.37
C PRO A 440 -35.13 2.04 54.10
N ALA A 441 -35.89 1.78 55.17
CA ALA A 441 -36.52 2.81 56.00
C ALA A 441 -35.51 3.72 56.71
#